data_AF-A0A2N1WCA5-F1
#
_entry.id   AF-A0A2N1WCA5-F1
#
_cell.length_a   1.000
_cell.length_b   1.000
_cell.length_c   1.000
_cell.angle_alpha   90.00
_cell.angle_beta   90.00
_cell.angle_gamma   90.00
#
_symmetry.space_group_name_H-M   'P 1'
#
loop_
_entity.id
_entity.type
_entity.pdbx_description
1 polymer ?
#
loop_
_entity_poly.entity_id
_entity_poly.type
_entity_poly.pdbx_seq_one_letter_code
_entity_poly.pdbx_strand_id
1 'polypeptide(L)' 'QEQMMLDGKRLNETMGLIASTYEDPQQVLELYRSDEKLMAGLRTRVMEDQVVEWIADHAAVTEMPSSFSDVMRSGQQTA' A
#
# COMPACT_ATOMS: atom_id res chain seq x y z
N GLN A 1 18.18 5.65 -14.82
CA GLN A 1 16.76 5.59 -14.45
C GLN A 1 16.57 4.29 -13.70
N GLU A 2 16.23 4.34 -12.41
CA GLU A 2 15.79 3.15 -11.71
C GLU A 2 14.46 2.71 -12.31
N GLN A 3 14.40 1.49 -12.84
CA GLN A 3 13.14 0.91 -13.29
C GLN A 3 12.51 0.22 -12.09
N MET A 4 11.51 0.85 -11.49
CA MET A 4 10.73 0.25 -10.43
C MET A 4 9.91 -0.91 -11.01
N MET A 5 10.24 -2.13 -10.57
CA MET A 5 9.49 -3.33 -10.91
C MET A 5 8.50 -3.66 -9.80
N LEU A 6 7.32 -4.13 -10.19
CA LEU A 6 6.32 -4.59 -9.23
C LEU A 6 6.89 -5.78 -8.44
N ASP A 7 6.81 -5.70 -7.11
CA ASP A 7 7.20 -6.78 -6.22
C ASP A 7 6.07 -7.84 -6.18
N GLY A 8 6.35 -8.99 -6.79
CA GLY A 8 5.42 -10.11 -6.82
C GLY A 8 5.14 -10.71 -5.44
N LYS A 9 6.06 -10.59 -4.48
CA LYS A 9 5.83 -11.06 -3.11
C LYS A 9 4.81 -10.17 -2.42
N ARG A 10 4.97 -8.85 -2.49
CA ARG A 10 3.99 -7.88 -1.96
C ARG A 10 2.62 -8.05 -2.60
N LEU A 11 2.58 -8.30 -3.91
CA LEU A 11 1.33 -8.59 -4.61
C LEU A 11 0.59 -9.79 -4.00
N ASN A 12 1.30 -10.88 -3.74
CA ASN A 12 0.74 -12.09 -3.15
C ASN A 12 0.33 -11.87 -1.68
N GLU A 13 1.11 -11.11 -0.91
CA GLU A 13 0.79 -10.79 0.48
C GLU A 13 -0.47 -9.92 0.58
N THR A 14 -0.56 -8.85 -0.22
CA THR A 14 -1.76 -7.99 -0.28
C THR A 14 -2.99 -8.77 -0.71
N MET A 15 -2.84 -9.66 -1.71
CA MET A 15 -3.92 -10.57 -2.11
C MET A 15 -4.36 -11.48 -0.96
N GLY A 16 -3.41 -12.07 -0.23
CA GLY A 16 -3.68 -12.93 0.92
C GLY A 16 -4.39 -12.17 2.04
N LEU A 17 -3.99 -10.93 2.30
CA LEU A 17 -4.65 -10.06 3.28
C LEU A 17 -6.10 -9.77 2.88
N ILE A 18 -6.35 -9.39 1.63
CA ILE A 18 -7.71 -9.17 1.12
C ILE A 18 -8.54 -10.45 1.26
N ALA A 19 -8.02 -11.59 0.83
CA ALA A 19 -8.74 -12.86 0.93
C ALA A 19 -9.06 -13.25 2.39
N SER A 20 -8.15 -12.97 3.33
CA SER A 20 -8.32 -13.31 4.75
C SER A 20 -9.47 -12.59 5.46
N THR A 21 -9.98 -11.51 4.88
CA THR A 21 -11.13 -10.77 5.45
C THR A 21 -12.49 -11.37 5.09
N TYR A 22 -12.53 -12.39 4.24
CA TYR A 22 -13.75 -13.03 3.78
C TYR A 22 -13.89 -14.45 4.36
N GLU A 23 -15.13 -14.96 4.39
CA GLU A 23 -15.44 -16.29 4.93
C GLU A 23 -14.80 -17.42 4.12
N ASP A 24 -14.71 -17.28 2.79
CA ASP A 24 -14.00 -18.20 1.91
C ASP A 24 -12.84 -17.48 1.20
N PRO A 25 -11.63 -17.52 1.79
CA PRO A 25 -10.44 -16.90 1.19
C PRO A 25 -10.06 -17.51 -0.16
N GLN A 26 -10.28 -18.81 -0.37
CA GLN A 26 -9.87 -19.47 -1.61
C GLN A 26 -10.70 -18.98 -2.79
N GLN A 27 -12.00 -18.81 -2.59
CA GLN A 27 -12.89 -18.25 -3.61
C GLN A 27 -12.49 -16.82 -4.01
N VAL A 28 -12.04 -16.00 -3.04
CA VAL A 28 -11.54 -14.65 -3.33
C VAL A 28 -10.26 -14.68 -4.15
N LEU A 29 -9.31 -15.57 -3.81
CA LEU A 29 -8.08 -15.73 -4.58
C LEU A 29 -8.36 -16.13 -6.04
N GLU A 30 -9.31 -17.05 -6.25
CA GLU A 30 -9.72 -17.50 -7.58
C GLU A 30 -10.43 -16.40 -8.36
N LEU A 31 -11.33 -15.64 -7.71
CA LEU A 31 -12.02 -14.49 -8.33
C LEU A 31 -11.01 -13.48 -8.87
N TYR A 32 -10.04 -13.06 -8.04
CA TYR A 32 -9.03 -12.13 -8.53
C TYR A 32 -8.21 -12.74 -9.66
N ARG A 33 -7.72 -13.98 -9.52
CA ARG A 33 -6.90 -14.63 -10.57
C ARG A 33 -7.64 -14.78 -11.90
N SER A 34 -8.97 -14.92 -11.87
CA SER A 34 -9.80 -15.09 -13.07
C SER A 34 -10.27 -13.76 -13.69
N ASP A 35 -10.19 -12.64 -12.96
CA ASP A 35 -10.58 -11.32 -13.45
C ASP A 35 -9.35 -10.40 -13.61
N GLU A 36 -8.97 -10.15 -14.87
CA GLU A 36 -7.82 -9.30 -15.20
C GLU A 36 -7.99 -7.85 -14.71
N LYS A 37 -9.21 -7.31 -14.64
CA LYS A 37 -9.45 -5.96 -14.13
C LYS A 37 -9.19 -5.89 -12.63
N LEU A 38 -9.64 -6.89 -11.88
CA LEU A 38 -9.36 -6.97 -10.44
C LEU A 38 -7.86 -7.12 -10.19
N MET A 39 -7.18 -7.98 -10.95
CA MET A 39 -5.72 -8.09 -10.86
C MET A 39 -5.00 -6.80 -11.24
N ALA A 40 -5.45 -6.10 -12.28
CA ALA A 40 -4.87 -4.83 -12.67
C ALA A 40 -5.02 -3.79 -11.56
N GLY A 41 -6.20 -3.67 -10.94
CA GLY A 41 -6.42 -2.78 -9.80
C GLY A 41 -5.53 -3.12 -8.60
N LEU A 42 -5.38 -4.40 -8.29
CA LEU A 42 -4.47 -4.84 -7.22
C LEU A 42 -3.00 -4.52 -7.53
N ARG A 43 -2.55 -4.77 -8.77
CA ARG A 43 -1.18 -4.44 -9.20
C ARG A 43 -0.91 -2.94 -9.11
N THR A 44 -1.86 -2.11 -9.52
CA THR A 44 -1.77 -0.65 -9.39
C THR A 44 -1.62 -0.23 -7.94
N ARG A 45 -2.47 -0.74 -7.04
CA ARG A 45 -2.39 -0.43 -5.62
C ARG A 45 -1.02 -0.79 -5.02
N VAL A 46 -0.50 -1.97 -5.33
CA VAL A 46 0.80 -2.42 -4.82
C VAL A 46 1.94 -1.58 -5.41
N MET A 47 1.84 -1.18 -6.67
CA MET A 47 2.79 -0.26 -7.28
C MET A 47 2.74 1.12 -6.61
N GLU A 48 1.56 1.66 -6.29
CA GLU A 48 1.41 2.92 -5.57
C GLU A 48 2.11 2.87 -4.21
N ASP A 49 1.89 1.81 -3.42
CA ASP A 49 2.56 1.62 -2.13
C ASP A 49 4.09 1.58 -2.29
N GLN A 50 4.61 0.85 -3.27
CA GLN A 50 6.05 0.81 -3.57
C GLN A 50 6.61 2.17 -4.00
N VAL A 51 5.85 2.94 -4.77
CA VAL A 51 6.26 4.30 -5.19
C VAL A 51 6.34 5.21 -3.98
N VAL A 52 5.36 5.14 -3.07
CA VAL A 52 5.37 5.95 -1.84
C VAL A 52 6.58 5.62 -0.97
N GLU A 53 6.88 4.33 -0.77
CA GLU A 53 8.06 3.89 -0.01
C GLU A 53 9.36 4.38 -0.68
N TRP A 54 9.49 4.21 -1.99
CA TRP A 54 10.67 4.70 -2.71
C TRP A 54 10.84 6.22 -2.58
N ILE A 55 9.75 6.99 -2.67
CA ILE A 55 9.81 8.44 -2.46
C ILE A 55 10.26 8.74 -1.03
N ALA A 56 9.71 8.06 -0.02
CA ALA A 56 10.09 8.27 1.38
C ALA A 56 11.59 7.98 1.62
N ASP A 57 12.11 6.92 1.01
CA ASP A 57 13.52 6.52 1.13
C ASP A 57 14.48 7.50 0.41
N HIS A 58 14.03 8.14 -0.67
CA HIS A 58 14.86 9.05 -1.47
C HIS A 58 14.61 10.53 -1.18
N ALA A 59 13.60 10.85 -0.37
CA ALA A 59 13.29 12.22 0.02
C ALA A 59 14.33 12.76 1.01
N ALA A 60 14.59 14.06 0.92
CA ALA A 60 15.35 14.76 1.95
C ALA A 60 14.49 14.89 3.23
N VAL A 61 14.74 14.01 4.21
CA VAL A 61 14.04 14.03 5.50
C VAL A 61 14.72 15.01 6.46
N THR A 62 13.94 15.86 7.11
CA THR A 62 14.40 16.73 8.20
C THR A 62 13.65 16.37 9.47
N GLU A 63 14.36 15.99 10.52
CA GLU A 63 13.76 15.71 11.82
C GLU A 63 13.46 17.02 12.56
N MET A 64 12.23 17.18 13.05
CA MET A 64 11.80 18.37 13.79
C MET A 64 11.26 17.96 15.16
N PRO A 65 11.94 18.31 16.28
CA PRO A 65 11.43 18.06 17.62
C PRO A 65 10.08 18.74 17.82
N SER A 66 9.06 17.96 18.17
CA SER A 66 7.70 18.45 18.38
C SER A 66 7.13 17.89 19.68
N SER A 67 6.33 18.69 20.40
CA SER A 67 5.64 18.19 21.59
C SER A 67 4.44 17.32 21.19
N PHE A 68 4.04 16.40 22.07
CA PHE A 68 2.85 15.57 21.85
C PHE A 68 1.60 16.42 21.56
N SER A 69 1.42 17.53 22.29
CA SER A 69 0.30 18.45 22.09
C SER A 69 0.29 19.14 20.72
N ASP A 70 1.46 19.33 20.11
CA ASP A 70 1.56 19.96 18.79
C ASP A 70 1.26 18.96 17.67
N VAL A 71 1.72 17.72 17.81
CA VAL A 71 1.39 16.62 16.87
C VAL A 71 -0.11 16.32 16.89
N MET A 72 -0.73 16.22 18.07
CA MET A 72 -2.17 15.92 18.18
C MET A 72 -3.07 17.04 17.65
N ARG A 73 -2.63 18.31 17.71
CA ARG A 73 -3.37 19.44 17.13
C ARG A 73 -3.27 19.49 15.61
N SER A 74 -2.12 19.11 15.04
CA SER A 74 -1.95 19.08 13.58
C SER A 74 -2.92 18.12 12.87
N GLY A 75 -3.31 17.02 13.53
CA GLY A 75 -4.32 16.09 13.03
C GLY A 75 -5.78 16.59 13.11
N GLN A 76 -6.04 17.72 13.80
CA GLN A 76 -7.39 18.29 13.96
C GLN A 76 -7.66 19.46 12.99
N GLN A 77 -6.64 19.96 12.28
CA GLN A 77 -6.78 21.10 11.36
C GLN A 77 -7.19 20.72 9.93
N THR A 78 -7.39 19.43 9.66
CA THR A 78 -8.05 18.92 8.45
C THR A 78 -9.47 18.46 8.79
N ALA A 79 -10.37 19.41 9.06
CA ALA A 79 -11.82 19.20 9.11
C ALA A 79 -12.51 20.43 8.53
#